data_AF-A0A8C9ZKR3-F1
#
_entry.id   AF-A0A8C9ZKR3-F1
#
_cell.length_a   1.000
_cell.length_b   1.000
_cell.length_c   1.000
_cell.angle_alpha   90.00
_cell.angle_beta   90.00
_cell.angle_gamma   90.00
#
_symmetry.space_group_name_H-M   'P 1'
#
loop_
_entity.id
_entity.type
_entity.pdbx_description
1 polymer ?
#
loop_
_entity_poly.entity_id
_entity_poly.type
_entity_poly.pdbx_seq_one_letter_code
_entity_poly.pdbx_strand_id
1 'polypeptide(L)'
;MPFSMIGRINIIKMSILPKFLYLFQSIPLHIPASFFSSLNKTLTKFIWNSKRPRLHSLSYLQAWKTALQTEISDDEWNNSCLLAQMQTINTRFRLLQYKWLFRTYITPVKLHHFNSNIPDVCVKCGVDKGGDCTD
;
A
#
# COMPACT_ATOMS: atom_id res chain seq x y z
N MET A 1 15.62 19.78 -6.10
CA MET A 1 16.25 18.52 -5.64
C MET A 1 15.25 17.37 -5.78
N PRO A 2 15.41 16.42 -6.71
CA PRO A 2 14.40 15.39 -6.95
C PRO A 2 14.52 14.28 -5.89
N PHE A 3 13.72 14.35 -4.84
CA PHE A 3 13.60 13.23 -3.91
C PHE A 3 12.68 12.16 -4.50
N SER A 4 13.13 10.90 -4.49
CA SER A 4 12.29 9.73 -4.74
C SER A 4 11.08 9.73 -3.78
N MET A 5 10.00 9.02 -4.14
CA MET A 5 8.80 8.94 -3.29
C MET A 5 9.14 8.47 -1.86
N ILE A 6 10.08 7.53 -1.74
CA ILE A 6 10.59 7.05 -0.45
C ILE A 6 11.33 8.15 0.31
N GLY A 7 12.14 8.97 -0.37
CA GLY A 7 12.86 10.08 0.23
C GLY A 7 11.92 11.12 0.83
N ARG A 8 10.81 11.44 0.13
CA ARG A 8 9.79 12.38 0.62
C ARG A 8 9.09 11.86 1.87
N ILE A 9 8.76 10.56 1.91
CA ILE A 9 8.17 9.92 3.09
C ILE A 9 9.15 9.96 4.27
N ASN A 10 10.43 9.69 4.02
CA ASN A 10 11.44 9.72 5.08
C ASN A 10 11.64 11.13 5.67
N ILE A 11 11.62 12.17 4.83
CA ILE A 11 11.68 13.57 5.28
C ILE A 11 10.48 13.90 6.18
N ILE A 12 9.27 13.49 5.79
CA ILE A 12 8.07 13.72 6.63
C ILE A 12 8.22 13.00 7.97
N LYS A 13 8.64 11.72 7.96
CA LYS A 13 8.83 10.94 9.19
C LYS A 13 9.91 11.49 10.10
N MET A 14 11.00 12.01 9.55
CA MET A 14 12.17 12.44 10.34
C MET A 14 12.08 13.90 10.78
N SER A 15 11.46 14.78 9.99
CA SER A 15 11.46 16.23 10.27
C SER A 15 10.12 16.75 10.77
N ILE A 16 9.02 16.28 10.18
CA ILE A 16 7.67 16.81 10.44
C ILE A 16 7.03 16.08 11.61
N LEU A 17 7.02 14.74 11.58
CA LEU A 17 6.40 13.92 12.62
C LEU A 17 6.89 14.23 14.06
N PRO A 18 8.20 14.28 14.36
CA PRO A 18 8.65 14.53 15.74
C PRO A 18 8.24 15.91 16.27
N LYS A 19 8.18 16.93 15.41
CA LYS A 19 7.73 18.29 15.80
C LYS A 19 6.24 18.30 16.15
N PHE A 20 5.43 17.61 15.36
CA PHE A 20 4.00 17.48 15.64
C PHE A 20 3.74 16.68 16.93
N LEU A 21 4.44 15.57 17.13
CA LEU A 21 4.32 14.77 18.35
C LEU A 21 4.69 15.57 19.60
N TYR A 22 5.79 16.34 19.54
CA TYR A 22 6.18 17.24 20.63
C TYR A 22 5.09 18.27 20.94
N LEU A 23 4.51 18.91 19.92
CA LEU A 23 3.43 19.89 20.09
C LEU A 23 2.18 19.26 20.72
N PHE A 24 1.80 18.06 20.29
CA PHE A 24 0.63 17.35 20.84
C PHE A 24 0.84 16.86 22.28
N GLN A 25 2.08 16.56 22.66
CA GLN A 25 2.41 16.15 24.04
C GLN A 25 2.52 17.36 24.98
N SER A 26 2.98 18.50 24.48
CA SER A 26 3.24 19.71 25.28
C SER A 26 1.99 20.55 25.53
N ILE A 27 0.97 20.43 24.68
CA ILE A 27 -0.22 21.27 24.76
C ILE A 27 -1.48 20.40 24.77
N PRO A 28 -2.32 20.47 25.82
CA PRO A 28 -3.61 19.78 25.86
C PRO A 28 -4.61 20.54 24.96
N LEU A 29 -4.48 20.40 23.64
CA LEU A 29 -5.38 21.00 22.65
C LEU A 29 -6.33 19.96 22.07
N HIS A 30 -7.62 20.29 22.04
CA HIS A 30 -8.62 19.48 21.36
C HIS A 30 -8.55 19.78 19.84
N ILE A 31 -7.88 18.92 19.08
CA ILE A 31 -7.67 19.14 17.64
C ILE A 31 -8.89 18.66 16.86
N PRO A 32 -9.53 19.52 16.05
CA PRO A 32 -10.65 19.11 15.22
C PRO A 32 -10.18 18.19 14.09
N ALA A 33 -11.00 17.21 13.73
CA ALA A 33 -10.71 16.26 12.63
C ALA A 33 -10.47 16.96 11.27
N SER A 34 -11.02 18.16 11.07
CA SER A 34 -10.82 19.00 9.87
C SER A 34 -9.36 19.40 9.66
N PHE A 35 -8.60 19.59 10.74
CA PHE A 35 -7.18 19.88 10.69
C PHE A 35 -6.39 18.71 10.11
N PHE A 36 -6.67 17.49 10.59
CA PHE A 36 -6.05 16.27 10.06
C PHE A 36 -6.39 16.02 8.60
N SER A 37 -7.62 16.31 8.17
CA SER A 37 -8.02 16.22 6.76
C SER A 37 -7.20 17.17 5.88
N SER A 38 -7.04 18.43 6.31
CA SER A 38 -6.26 19.45 5.60
C SER A 38 -4.77 19.10 5.53
N LEU A 39 -4.20 18.58 6.63
CA LEU A 39 -2.83 18.06 6.67
C LEU A 39 -2.65 16.88 5.72
N ASN A 40 -3.53 15.88 5.78
CA ASN A 40 -3.47 14.71 4.92
C ASN A 40 -3.52 15.10 3.43
N LYS A 41 -4.36 16.08 3.06
CA LYS A 41 -4.44 16.60 1.69
C LYS A 41 -3.11 17.22 1.23
N THR A 42 -2.50 18.03 2.08
CA THR A 42 -1.21 18.70 1.78
C THR A 42 -0.06 17.68 1.70
N LEU A 43 0.02 16.75 2.65
CA LEU A 43 1.01 15.66 2.65
C LEU A 43 0.87 14.76 1.43
N THR A 44 -0.37 14.40 1.07
CA THR A 44 -0.67 13.59 -0.13
C THR A 44 -0.19 14.31 -1.38
N LYS A 45 -0.49 15.61 -1.54
CA LYS A 45 -0.01 16.40 -2.68
C LYS A 45 1.53 16.44 -2.76
N PHE A 46 2.20 16.54 -1.62
CA PHE A 46 3.66 16.55 -1.53
C PHE A 46 4.28 15.19 -1.86
N ILE A 47 3.76 14.09 -1.30
CA ILE A 47 4.26 12.73 -1.55
C ILE A 47 4.11 12.37 -3.03
N TRP A 48 2.95 12.66 -3.62
CA TRP A 48 2.62 12.24 -4.99
C TRP A 48 3.04 13.24 -6.07
N ASN A 49 3.53 14.43 -5.72
CA ASN A 49 3.98 15.45 -6.70
C ASN A 49 2.89 15.80 -7.75
N SER A 50 1.63 15.89 -7.33
CA SER A 50 0.47 16.04 -8.21
C SER A 50 0.23 14.89 -9.21
N LYS A 51 0.92 13.75 -9.07
CA LYS A 51 0.58 12.51 -9.77
C LYS A 51 -0.54 11.79 -9.01
N ARG A 52 -1.34 10.99 -9.71
CA ARG A 52 -2.35 10.14 -9.06
C ARG A 52 -1.64 9.06 -8.22
N PRO A 53 -2.15 8.75 -7.01
CA PRO A 53 -1.67 7.61 -6.22
C PRO A 53 -1.62 6.35 -7.10
N ARG A 54 -0.47 5.65 -7.11
CA ARG A 54 -0.24 4.51 -8.03
C ARG A 54 -1.08 3.26 -7.73
N LEU A 55 -1.82 3.25 -6.64
CA LEU A 55 -2.71 2.16 -6.27
C LEU A 55 -4.09 2.44 -6.86
N HIS A 56 -4.26 2.07 -8.13
CA HIS A 56 -5.57 2.13 -8.77
C HIS A 56 -6.38 0.91 -8.30
N SER A 57 -7.14 1.04 -7.20
CA SER A 57 -7.98 -0.05 -6.68
C SER A 57 -8.84 -0.70 -7.77
N LEU A 58 -9.30 0.11 -8.73
CA LEU A 58 -10.08 -0.31 -9.89
C LEU A 58 -9.32 -1.23 -10.86
N SER A 59 -8.00 -1.09 -11.04
CA SER A 59 -7.27 -2.03 -11.91
C SER A 59 -7.20 -3.43 -11.29
N TYR A 60 -7.13 -3.50 -9.96
CA TYR A 60 -7.15 -4.77 -9.24
C TYR A 60 -8.55 -5.37 -9.19
N LEU A 61 -9.59 -4.52 -9.01
CA LEU A 61 -10.97 -4.95 -9.14
C LEU A 61 -11.23 -5.59 -10.51
N GLN A 62 -10.75 -4.99 -11.61
CA GLN A 62 -10.89 -5.58 -12.94
C GLN A 62 -10.18 -6.95 -13.04
N ALA A 63 -8.97 -7.07 -12.49
CA ALA A 63 -8.25 -8.36 -12.46
C ALA A 63 -8.98 -9.43 -11.63
N TRP A 64 -9.68 -9.04 -10.56
CA TRP A 64 -10.53 -9.93 -9.78
C TRP A 64 -11.83 -10.29 -10.51
N LYS A 65 -12.48 -9.34 -11.19
CA LYS A 65 -13.65 -9.59 -12.05
C LYS A 65 -13.33 -10.63 -13.12
N THR A 66 -12.19 -10.49 -13.80
CA THR A 66 -11.75 -11.47 -14.82
C THR A 66 -11.43 -12.84 -14.22
N ALA A 67 -10.80 -12.90 -13.05
CA ALA A 67 -10.40 -14.17 -12.43
C ALA A 67 -11.57 -14.95 -11.81
N LEU A 68 -12.53 -14.26 -11.20
CA LEU A 68 -13.69 -14.88 -10.53
C LEU A 68 -14.88 -15.05 -11.48
N GLN A 69 -14.86 -14.42 -12.66
CA GLN A 69 -15.97 -14.40 -13.63
C GLN A 69 -17.28 -13.87 -13.04
N THR A 70 -17.19 -12.98 -12.03
CA THR A 70 -18.34 -12.38 -11.32
C THR A 70 -18.30 -10.86 -11.40
N GLU A 71 -19.47 -10.22 -11.56
CA GLU A 71 -19.61 -8.78 -11.45
C GLU A 71 -19.58 -8.34 -9.98
N ILE A 72 -18.42 -7.89 -9.51
CA ILE A 72 -18.28 -7.28 -8.18
C ILE A 72 -18.61 -5.79 -8.31
N SER A 73 -19.61 -5.31 -7.55
CA SER A 73 -19.93 -3.88 -7.49
C SER A 73 -18.76 -3.09 -6.87
N ASP A 74 -18.58 -1.84 -7.31
CA ASP A 74 -17.54 -0.95 -6.77
C ASP A 74 -17.73 -0.72 -5.26
N ASP A 75 -18.98 -0.64 -4.79
CA ASP A 75 -19.30 -0.47 -3.37
C ASP A 75 -18.96 -1.71 -2.54
N GLU A 76 -19.22 -2.90 -3.08
CA GLU A 76 -18.90 -4.17 -2.44
C GLU A 76 -17.38 -4.40 -2.35
N TRP A 77 -16.66 -3.99 -3.41
CA TRP A 77 -15.20 -3.97 -3.41
C TRP A 77 -14.64 -3.00 -2.37
N ASN A 78 -15.20 -1.79 -2.27
CA ASN A 78 -14.78 -0.80 -1.29
C ASN A 78 -15.04 -1.29 0.15
N ASN A 79 -16.20 -1.89 0.41
CA ASN A 79 -16.51 -2.49 1.71
C ASN A 79 -15.53 -3.63 2.04
N SER A 80 -15.21 -4.50 1.09
CA SER A 80 -14.23 -5.58 1.28
C SER A 80 -12.83 -5.03 1.60
N CYS A 81 -12.40 -3.95 0.92
CA CYS A 81 -11.13 -3.27 1.20
C CYS A 81 -11.10 -2.67 2.61
N LEU A 82 -12.21 -2.10 3.08
CA LEU A 82 -12.33 -1.51 4.41
C LEU A 82 -12.31 -2.60 5.49
N LEU A 83 -13.08 -3.67 5.31
CA LEU A 83 -13.13 -4.80 6.23
C LEU A 83 -11.75 -5.44 6.40
N ALA A 84 -11.02 -5.66 5.30
CA ALA A 84 -9.64 -6.17 5.32
C ALA A 84 -8.67 -5.27 6.13
N GLN A 85 -8.96 -3.97 6.26
CA GLN A 85 -8.12 -3.05 7.03
C GLN A 85 -8.52 -2.97 8.51
N MET A 86 -9.75 -3.32 8.85
CA MET A 86 -10.34 -3.11 10.18
C MET A 86 -10.60 -4.39 10.97
N GLN A 87 -10.61 -5.55 10.33
CA GLN A 87 -10.93 -6.82 10.97
C GLN A 87 -9.90 -7.34 11.99
N THR A 88 -8.68 -6.80 12.01
CA THR A 88 -7.65 -7.23 12.96
C THR A 88 -6.68 -6.11 13.30
N ILE A 89 -6.18 -6.16 14.54
CA ILE A 89 -5.13 -5.27 15.04
C ILE A 89 -3.74 -5.77 14.61
N ASN A 90 -3.60 -7.05 14.23
CA ASN A 90 -2.32 -7.63 13.86
C ASN A 90 -1.81 -7.06 12.52
N THR A 91 -0.72 -6.28 12.58
CA THR A 91 -0.13 -5.59 11.44
C THR A 91 0.36 -6.53 10.34
N ARG A 92 0.88 -7.71 10.71
CA ARG A 92 1.34 -8.73 9.75
C ARG A 92 0.14 -9.31 8.98
N PHE A 93 -0.96 -9.57 9.67
CA PHE A 93 -2.17 -10.06 9.03
C PHE A 93 -2.79 -8.99 8.13
N ARG A 94 -2.92 -7.72 8.58
CA ARG A 94 -3.36 -6.60 7.73
C ARG A 94 -2.51 -6.48 6.46
N LEU A 95 -1.20 -6.64 6.59
CA LEU A 95 -0.27 -6.62 5.45
C LEU A 95 -0.47 -7.83 4.51
N LEU A 96 -0.73 -9.02 5.05
CA LEU A 96 -1.06 -10.20 4.25
C LEU A 96 -2.37 -10.00 3.48
N GLN A 97 -3.41 -9.49 4.12
CA GLN A 97 -4.69 -9.21 3.47
C GLN A 97 -4.55 -8.16 2.39
N TYR A 98 -3.80 -7.10 2.65
CA TYR A 98 -3.47 -6.10 1.65
C TYR A 98 -2.73 -6.72 0.45
N LYS A 99 -1.73 -7.56 0.72
CA LYS A 99 -0.98 -8.27 -0.35
C LYS A 99 -1.89 -9.15 -1.19
N TRP A 100 -2.83 -9.84 -0.55
CA TRP A 100 -3.82 -10.68 -1.22
C TRP A 100 -4.76 -9.87 -2.10
N LEU A 101 -5.44 -8.90 -1.51
CA LEU A 101 -6.49 -8.12 -2.16
C LEU A 101 -5.94 -7.32 -3.35
N PHE A 102 -4.75 -6.73 -3.20
CA PHE A 102 -4.08 -5.99 -4.27
C PHE A 102 -3.11 -6.84 -5.10
N ARG A 103 -3.06 -8.16 -4.90
CA ARG A 103 -2.13 -9.08 -5.62
C ARG A 103 -0.68 -8.55 -5.64
N THR A 104 -0.25 -7.93 -4.55
CA THR A 104 1.10 -7.32 -4.41
C THR A 104 2.12 -8.27 -3.82
N TYR A 105 1.86 -9.58 -3.84
CA TYR A 105 2.89 -10.57 -3.55
C TYR A 105 4.11 -10.30 -4.40
N ILE A 106 5.24 -10.16 -3.70
CA ILE A 106 6.55 -10.02 -4.29
C ILE A 106 6.92 -11.44 -4.74
N THR A 107 6.70 -11.72 -6.02
CA THR A 107 7.13 -12.97 -6.64
C THR A 107 8.64 -12.90 -6.93
N PRO A 108 9.35 -14.04 -6.98
CA PRO A 108 10.75 -14.07 -7.38
C PRO A 108 10.97 -13.41 -8.76
N VAL A 109 10.03 -13.54 -9.69
CA VAL A 109 10.02 -12.80 -10.97
C VAL A 109 9.99 -11.29 -10.78
N LYS A 110 9.16 -10.75 -9.87
CA LYS A 110 9.16 -9.31 -9.56
C LYS A 110 10.49 -8.89 -8.92
N LEU A 111 11.09 -9.72 -8.06
CA LEU A 111 12.40 -9.45 -7.45
C LEU A 111 13.52 -9.43 -8.49
N HIS A 112 13.55 -10.41 -9.40
CA HIS A 112 14.49 -10.46 -10.52
C HIS A 112 14.39 -9.20 -11.40
N HIS A 113 13.17 -8.70 -11.66
CA HIS A 113 12.99 -7.45 -12.40
C HIS A 113 13.56 -6.22 -11.67
N PHE A 114 13.60 -6.21 -10.33
CA PHE A 114 14.24 -5.14 -9.56
C PHE A 114 15.75 -5.33 -9.40
N ASN A 115 16.22 -6.58 -9.39
CA ASN A 115 17.62 -6.94 -9.28
C ASN A 115 17.86 -8.27 -10.02
N SER A 116 18.50 -8.20 -11.18
CA SER A 116 18.78 -9.36 -12.04
C SER A 116 19.66 -10.43 -11.39
N ASN A 117 20.30 -10.13 -10.25
CA ASN A 117 21.08 -11.11 -9.48
C ASN A 117 20.19 -12.06 -8.66
N ILE A 118 18.90 -11.76 -8.48
CA ILE A 118 17.96 -12.62 -7.75
C ILE A 118 17.29 -13.53 -8.77
N PRO A 119 17.39 -14.87 -8.65
CA PRO A 119 16.79 -15.78 -9.63
C PRO A 119 15.26 -15.65 -9.70
N ASP A 120 14.71 -15.80 -10.91
CA ASP A 120 13.27 -15.64 -11.21
C ASP A 120 12.41 -16.89 -10.93
N VAL A 121 13.03 -17.96 -10.41
CA VAL A 121 12.39 -19.25 -10.11
C VAL A 121 11.59 -19.25 -8.79
N CYS A 122 10.48 -20.01 -8.75
CA CYS A 122 9.63 -20.25 -7.58
C CYS A 122 10.52 -20.73 -6.42
N VAL A 123 10.49 -20.03 -5.27
CA VAL A 123 11.27 -20.41 -4.07
C VAL A 123 10.83 -21.78 -3.52
N LYS A 124 9.68 -22.29 -3.96
CA LYS A 124 9.08 -23.54 -3.48
C LYS A 124 9.39 -24.75 -4.38
N CYS A 125 9.34 -24.61 -5.71
CA CYS A 125 9.65 -25.72 -6.63
C CYS A 125 11.03 -25.63 -7.28
N GLY A 126 11.66 -24.45 -7.37
CA GLY A 126 12.98 -24.26 -7.97
C GLY A 126 13.04 -24.43 -9.50
N VAL A 127 11.92 -24.76 -10.16
CA VAL A 127 11.87 -25.08 -11.60
C VAL A 127 11.03 -24.06 -12.38
N ASP A 128 9.86 -23.69 -11.87
CA ASP A 128 8.94 -22.81 -12.58
C ASP A 128 9.25 -21.32 -12.37
N LYS A 129 9.05 -20.53 -13.43
CA LYS A 129 9.19 -19.07 -13.36
C LYS A 129 8.00 -18.47 -12.62
N GLY A 130 8.26 -17.81 -11.51
CA GLY A 130 7.21 -17.12 -10.73
C GLY A 130 6.62 -17.96 -9.60
N GLY A 131 5.42 -17.59 -9.16
CA GLY A 131 4.73 -18.22 -8.02
C GLY A 131 3.63 -19.20 -8.43
N ASP A 132 3.41 -19.39 -9.74
CA ASP A 132 2.43 -20.33 -10.29
C ASP A 132 3.07 -21.72 -10.31
N CYS A 133 3.42 -22.20 -9.12
CA CYS A 133 3.71 -23.59 -8.86
C CYS A 133 2.35 -24.33 -9.00
N THR A 134 1.95 -24.73 -10.21
CA THR A 134 0.84 -25.68 -10.40
C THR A 134 1.31 -27.02 -9.87
N ASP A 135 0.58 -27.61 -8.92
CA ASP A 135 0.80 -28.99 -8.48
C ASP A 135 0.86 -29.96 -9.67
#